data_AF-A0A6B9YNN0-F1
#
_entry.id   AF-A0A6B9YNN0-F1
#
_cell.length_a   1.000
_cell.length_b   1.000
_cell.length_c   1.000
_cell.angle_alpha   90.00
_cell.angle_beta   90.00
_cell.angle_gamma   90.00
#
_symmetry.space_group_name_H-M   'P 1'
#
loop_
_entity.id
_entity.type
_entity.pdbx_description
1 polymer ?
#
loop_
_entity_poly.entity_id
_entity_poly.type
_entity_poly.pdbx_seq_one_letter_code
_entity_poly.pdbx_strand_id
1 'polypeptide(L)'
;MAAWQNKQPEWIARLDSAVCEVFEMMLARNCSPAEIAVAIAPCISARILFSGVIHGECVLFASESVARVTAEALLGIPSEPGDPMAGDAIGELCNMIAGGWKSKLGSDEAGCAISPPSISTHDSPIHLEAQEGFRRFYSFEGHVFGVHMNF
;
A
#
# COMPACT_ATOMS: atom_id res chain seq x y z
N MET A 1 -6.07 25.36 5.12
CA MET A 1 -6.47 24.10 4.48
C MET A 1 -5.23 23.44 3.93
N ALA A 2 -4.96 22.20 4.31
CA ALA A 2 -3.76 21.49 3.89
C ALA A 2 -3.77 21.32 2.36
N ALA A 3 -2.62 21.49 1.70
CA ALA A 3 -2.51 21.50 0.24
C ALA A 3 -3.03 20.21 -0.43
N TRP A 4 -3.07 19.09 0.30
CA TRP A 4 -3.59 17.81 -0.18
C TRP A 4 -5.13 17.79 -0.31
N GLN A 5 -5.88 18.59 0.45
CA GLN A 5 -7.36 18.59 0.43
C GLN A 5 -7.91 19.04 -0.94
N ASN A 6 -7.25 20.00 -1.59
CA ASN A 6 -7.62 20.45 -2.94
C ASN A 6 -7.12 19.52 -4.05
N LYS A 7 -6.05 18.74 -3.79
CA LYS A 7 -5.46 17.79 -4.74
C LYS A 7 -5.93 16.34 -4.52
N GLN A 8 -6.82 16.11 -3.55
CA GLN A 8 -7.20 14.76 -3.10
C GLN A 8 -7.69 13.84 -4.23
N PRO A 9 -8.57 14.27 -5.16
CA PRO A 9 -9.02 13.40 -6.25
C PRO A 9 -7.87 12.98 -7.18
N GLU A 10 -6.94 13.89 -7.43
CA GLU A 10 -5.76 13.65 -8.27
C GLU A 10 -4.79 12.68 -7.58
N TRP A 11 -4.60 12.82 -6.27
CA TRP A 11 -3.72 11.95 -5.48
C TRP A 11 -4.29 10.53 -5.33
N ILE A 12 -5.60 10.40 -5.22
CA ILE A 12 -6.31 9.11 -5.26
C ILE A 12 -6.12 8.46 -6.63
N ALA A 13 -6.35 9.19 -7.73
CA ALA A 13 -6.20 8.65 -9.08
C ALA A 13 -4.75 8.19 -9.36
N ARG A 14 -3.76 8.93 -8.86
CA ARG A 14 -2.34 8.52 -8.92
C ARG A 14 -2.07 7.25 -8.13
N LEU A 15 -2.69 7.09 -6.96
CA LEU A 15 -2.52 5.88 -6.14
C LEU A 15 -3.14 4.68 -6.84
N ASP A 16 -4.35 4.85 -7.36
CA ASP A 16 -5.02 3.80 -8.13
C ASP A 16 -4.16 3.36 -9.33
N SER A 17 -3.62 4.31 -10.10
CA SER A 17 -2.70 4.01 -11.21
C SER A 17 -1.42 3.32 -10.74
N ALA A 18 -0.80 3.75 -9.64
CA ALA A 18 0.42 3.13 -9.12
C ALA A 18 0.18 1.69 -8.65
N VAL A 19 -0.94 1.43 -7.98
CA VAL A 19 -1.31 0.08 -7.55
C VAL A 19 -1.53 -0.83 -8.75
N CYS A 20 -2.33 -0.40 -9.74
CA CYS A 20 -2.58 -1.19 -10.94
C CYS A 20 -1.28 -1.53 -11.68
N GLU A 21 -0.40 -0.54 -11.87
CA GLU A 21 0.89 -0.72 -12.56
C GLU A 21 1.83 -1.69 -11.83
N VAL A 22 1.94 -1.59 -10.50
CA VAL A 22 2.76 -2.51 -9.71
C VAL A 22 2.22 -3.94 -9.81
N PHE A 23 0.90 -4.13 -9.72
CA PHE A 23 0.29 -5.45 -9.84
C PHE A 23 0.48 -6.05 -11.24
N GLU A 24 0.32 -5.24 -12.29
CA GLU A 24 0.50 -5.69 -13.67
C GLU A 24 1.96 -6.06 -13.96
N MET A 25 2.92 -5.20 -13.57
CA MET A 25 4.33 -5.41 -13.89
C MET A 25 5.03 -6.43 -12.98
N MET A 26 4.74 -6.43 -11.68
CA MET A 26 5.52 -7.18 -10.70
C MET A 26 4.84 -8.48 -10.27
N LEU A 27 3.51 -8.52 -10.28
CA LEU A 27 2.74 -9.70 -9.88
C LEU A 27 2.08 -10.42 -11.07
N ALA A 28 2.13 -9.85 -12.28
CA ALA A 28 1.41 -10.32 -13.46
C ALA A 28 -0.10 -10.52 -13.20
N ARG A 29 -0.70 -9.64 -12.41
CA ARG A 29 -2.10 -9.71 -11.97
C ARG A 29 -2.83 -8.41 -12.21
N ASN A 30 -4.13 -8.51 -12.43
CA ASN A 30 -5.00 -7.35 -12.50
C ASN A 30 -5.47 -6.96 -11.09
N CYS A 31 -5.31 -5.69 -10.76
CA CYS A 31 -5.81 -5.10 -9.53
C CYS A 31 -6.74 -3.94 -9.85
N SER A 32 -7.79 -3.78 -9.06
CA SER A 32 -8.77 -2.69 -9.23
C SER A 32 -9.15 -2.09 -7.89
N PRO A 33 -9.50 -0.79 -7.84
CA PRO A 33 -10.07 -0.21 -6.63
C PRO A 33 -11.33 -0.96 -6.18
N ALA A 34 -11.45 -1.18 -4.88
CA ALA A 34 -12.60 -1.79 -4.23
C ALA A 34 -13.34 -0.73 -3.39
N GLU A 35 -14.66 -0.64 -3.54
CA GLU A 35 -15.49 0.28 -2.75
C GLU A 35 -15.78 -0.24 -1.33
N ILE A 36 -15.46 -1.50 -1.06
CA ILE A 36 -15.77 -2.16 0.20
C ILE A 36 -14.67 -1.86 1.21
N ALA A 37 -15.01 -1.10 2.24
CA ALA A 37 -14.19 -1.00 3.44
C ALA A 37 -14.30 -2.30 4.24
N VAL A 38 -13.21 -3.06 4.32
CA VAL A 38 -13.14 -4.32 5.06
C VAL A 38 -12.26 -4.14 6.30
N ALA A 39 -12.74 -4.62 7.44
CA ALA A 39 -11.88 -4.80 8.61
C ALA A 39 -10.98 -6.00 8.36
N ILE A 40 -9.69 -5.76 8.18
CA ILE A 40 -8.69 -6.80 7.94
C ILE A 40 -8.05 -7.16 9.28
N ALA A 41 -8.32 -8.36 9.78
CA ALA A 41 -7.71 -8.91 10.99
C ALA A 41 -7.74 -10.44 11.01
N PRO A 42 -6.70 -11.11 11.54
CA PRO A 42 -5.37 -10.54 11.82
C PRO A 42 -4.74 -9.98 10.53
N CYS A 43 -3.89 -8.98 10.66
CA CYS A 43 -3.31 -8.31 9.50
C CYS A 43 -1.83 -8.03 9.64
N ILE A 44 -1.16 -8.03 8.49
CA ILE A 44 0.21 -7.58 8.32
C ILE A 44 0.14 -6.19 7.72
N SER A 45 0.92 -5.26 8.27
CA SER A 45 1.08 -3.91 7.73
C SER A 45 2.51 -3.61 7.37
N ALA A 46 2.72 -2.94 6.25
CA ALA A 46 3.98 -2.30 5.90
C ALA A 46 3.80 -0.79 5.85
N ARG A 47 4.80 -0.06 6.34
CA ARG A 47 4.81 1.41 6.39
C ARG A 47 6.05 1.97 5.70
N ILE A 48 5.84 3.00 4.88
CA ILE A 48 6.87 3.82 4.24
C ILE A 48 6.63 5.27 4.62
N LEU A 49 7.66 5.96 5.11
CA LEU A 49 7.60 7.38 5.44
C LEU A 49 8.05 8.23 4.26
N PHE A 50 7.33 9.32 3.98
CA PHE A 50 7.73 10.36 3.04
C PHE A 50 8.40 11.51 3.80
N SER A 51 9.53 12.00 3.29
CA SER A 51 10.24 13.15 3.85
C SER A 51 10.68 14.13 2.76
N GLY A 52 10.33 15.41 2.91
CA GLY A 52 10.65 16.46 1.94
C GLY A 52 9.47 17.42 1.76
N VAL A 53 9.17 17.77 0.52
CA VAL A 53 8.00 18.63 0.21
C VAL A 53 6.69 17.97 0.67
N ILE A 54 6.63 16.65 0.63
CA ILE A 54 5.60 15.84 1.24
C ILE A 54 6.18 15.20 2.50
N HIS A 55 5.52 15.49 3.62
CA HIS A 55 5.70 14.78 4.87
C HIS A 55 4.48 13.90 5.07
N GLY A 56 4.67 12.65 5.49
CA GLY A 56 3.56 11.72 5.60
C GLY A 56 4.00 10.26 5.62
N GLU A 57 3.02 9.37 5.44
CA GLU A 57 3.26 7.94 5.37
C GLU A 57 2.30 7.24 4.41
N CYS A 58 2.80 6.18 3.78
CA CYS A 58 2.03 5.16 3.09
C CYS A 58 2.00 3.92 3.97
N VAL A 59 0.81 3.44 4.31
CA VAL A 59 0.61 2.21 5.09
C VAL A 59 -0.22 1.24 4.28
N LEU A 60 0.37 0.12 3.88
CA LEU A 60 -0.35 -1.01 3.30
C LEU A 60 -0.72 -1.97 4.44
N PHE A 61 -1.95 -2.47 4.44
CA PHE A 61 -2.40 -3.49 5.39
C PHE A 61 -3.20 -4.57 4.67
N ALA A 62 -2.92 -5.82 5.01
CA ALA A 62 -3.35 -7.00 4.29
C ALA A 62 -3.58 -8.17 5.26
N SER A 63 -4.48 -9.09 4.92
CA SER A 63 -4.61 -10.35 5.67
C SER A 63 -3.39 -11.23 5.40
N GLU A 64 -3.16 -12.22 6.25
CA GLU A 64 -2.11 -13.22 6.01
C GLU A 64 -2.31 -13.94 4.66
N SER A 65 -3.56 -14.22 4.27
CA SER A 65 -3.87 -14.81 2.95
C SER A 65 -3.40 -13.94 1.79
N VAL A 66 -3.65 -12.63 1.83
CA VAL A 66 -3.16 -11.69 0.82
C VAL A 66 -1.63 -11.66 0.81
N ALA A 67 -1.00 -11.62 1.98
CA ALA A 67 0.45 -11.56 2.11
C ALA A 67 1.13 -12.79 1.50
N ARG A 68 0.60 -13.99 1.78
CA ARG A 68 1.08 -15.25 1.19
C ARG A 68 0.92 -15.26 -0.31
N VAL A 69 -0.27 -14.93 -0.81
CA VAL A 69 -0.56 -14.92 -2.25
C VAL A 69 0.29 -13.87 -2.98
N THR A 70 0.64 -12.77 -2.32
CA THR A 70 1.59 -11.76 -2.81
C THR A 70 3.02 -12.30 -2.84
N ALA A 71 3.45 -12.98 -1.77
CA ALA A 71 4.78 -13.61 -1.70
C ALA A 71 4.95 -14.68 -2.79
N GLU A 72 3.94 -15.52 -2.99
CA GLU A 72 3.91 -16.52 -4.06
C GLU A 72 4.05 -15.87 -5.45
N ALA A 73 3.37 -14.74 -5.68
CA ALA A 73 3.46 -14.00 -6.94
C ALA A 73 4.86 -13.44 -7.18
N LEU A 74 5.50 -12.89 -6.15
CA LEU A 74 6.80 -12.24 -6.24
C LEU A 74 7.97 -13.24 -6.30
N LEU A 75 7.86 -14.36 -5.59
CA LEU A 75 8.95 -15.31 -5.38
C LEU A 75 8.81 -16.57 -6.24
N GLY A 76 7.61 -16.86 -6.74
CA GLY A 76 7.31 -18.05 -7.53
C GLY A 76 7.31 -19.36 -6.75
N ILE A 77 7.29 -19.31 -5.41
CA ILE A 77 7.23 -20.47 -4.52
C ILE A 77 6.03 -20.37 -3.56
N PRO A 78 5.35 -21.48 -3.23
CA PRO A 78 4.29 -21.50 -2.22
C PRO A 78 4.79 -20.92 -0.90
N SER A 79 3.98 -20.06 -0.27
CA SER A 79 4.28 -19.49 1.05
C SER A 79 3.40 -20.15 2.10
N GLU A 80 3.98 -20.60 3.20
CA GLU A 80 3.27 -21.25 4.30
C GLU A 80 2.75 -20.24 5.34
N PRO A 81 1.72 -20.56 6.14
CA PRO A 81 1.32 -19.72 7.26
C PRO A 81 2.48 -19.42 8.21
N GLY A 82 2.63 -18.17 8.62
CA GLY A 82 3.71 -17.71 9.51
C GLY A 82 5.09 -17.60 8.86
N ASP A 83 5.20 -17.75 7.54
CA ASP A 83 6.44 -17.54 6.80
C ASP A 83 6.87 -16.05 6.84
N PRO A 84 8.09 -15.72 7.33
CA PRO A 84 8.62 -14.37 7.30
C PRO A 84 8.57 -13.71 5.91
N MET A 85 8.67 -14.51 4.83
CA MET A 85 8.63 -14.01 3.44
C MET A 85 7.31 -13.31 3.10
N ALA A 86 6.20 -13.68 3.75
CA ALA A 86 4.92 -13.01 3.57
C ALA A 86 4.97 -11.55 4.04
N GLY A 87 5.66 -11.28 5.16
CA GLY A 87 5.89 -9.92 5.66
C GLY A 87 6.76 -9.11 4.71
N ASP A 88 7.86 -9.69 4.24
CA ASP A 88 8.79 -9.04 3.32
C ASP A 88 8.10 -8.70 1.98
N ALA A 89 7.28 -9.61 1.45
CA ALA A 89 6.50 -9.38 0.24
C ALA A 89 5.54 -8.18 0.38
N ILE A 90 4.88 -8.04 1.54
CA ILE A 90 4.03 -6.87 1.84
C ILE A 90 4.88 -5.60 1.99
N GLY A 91 6.07 -5.69 2.57
CA GLY A 91 7.06 -4.61 2.63
C GLY A 91 7.46 -4.10 1.25
N GLU A 92 7.86 -5.01 0.36
CA GLU A 92 8.26 -4.67 -1.01
C GLU A 92 7.08 -4.15 -1.82
N LEU A 93 5.90 -4.75 -1.69
CA LEU A 93 4.69 -4.23 -2.35
C LEU A 93 4.37 -2.81 -1.91
N CYS A 94 4.45 -2.52 -0.61
CA CYS A 94 4.24 -1.17 -0.07
C CYS A 94 5.28 -0.19 -0.58
N ASN A 95 6.56 -0.58 -0.63
CA ASN A 95 7.65 0.23 -1.15
C ASN A 95 7.44 0.57 -2.64
N MET A 96 7.08 -0.41 -3.46
CA MET A 96 6.79 -0.21 -4.88
C MET A 96 5.59 0.71 -5.10
N ILE A 97 4.50 0.54 -4.34
CA ILE A 97 3.32 1.42 -4.42
C ILE A 97 3.68 2.84 -3.98
N ALA A 98 4.40 3.00 -2.86
CA ALA A 98 4.81 4.32 -2.37
C ALA A 98 5.73 5.04 -3.36
N GLY A 99 6.71 4.32 -3.93
CA GLY A 99 7.61 4.84 -4.96
C GLY A 99 6.91 5.18 -6.27
N GLY A 100 6.02 4.31 -6.73
CA GLY A 100 5.22 4.51 -7.95
C GLY A 100 4.21 5.65 -7.81
N TRP A 101 3.60 5.81 -6.63
CA TRP A 101 2.74 6.96 -6.33
C TRP A 101 3.55 8.25 -6.33
N LYS A 102 4.68 8.27 -5.63
CA LYS A 102 5.57 9.43 -5.53
C LYS A 102 6.09 9.86 -6.91
N SER A 103 6.48 8.93 -7.78
CA SER A 103 7.03 9.26 -9.11
C SER A 103 6.02 9.91 -10.05
N LYS A 104 4.72 9.78 -9.77
CA LYS A 104 3.62 10.39 -10.52
C LYS A 104 3.28 11.82 -10.07
N LEU A 105 3.91 12.32 -9.02
CA LEU A 105 3.68 13.67 -8.51
C LEU A 105 4.47 14.71 -9.32
N GLY A 106 4.22 16.00 -9.04
CA GLY A 106 4.95 17.11 -9.65
C GLY A 106 6.46 17.05 -9.38
N SER A 107 7.24 17.78 -10.17
CA SER A 107 8.71 17.75 -10.12
C SER A 107 9.29 18.09 -8.73
N ASP A 108 8.61 18.95 -7.96
CA ASP A 108 9.05 19.33 -6.62
C ASP A 108 8.72 18.23 -5.59
N GLU A 109 7.53 17.61 -5.69
CA GLU A 109 7.11 16.52 -4.82
C GLU A 109 7.85 15.19 -5.13
N ALA A 110 8.30 14.97 -6.37
CA ALA A 110 9.12 13.82 -6.77
C ALA A 110 10.50 13.79 -6.10
N GLY A 111 10.95 14.91 -5.53
CA GLY A 111 12.20 15.01 -4.77
C GLY A 111 12.15 14.39 -3.36
N CYS A 112 10.98 13.99 -2.86
CA CYS A 112 10.85 13.47 -1.48
C CYS A 112 11.64 12.16 -1.28
N ALA A 113 12.30 11.99 -0.14
CA ALA A 113 12.86 10.70 0.23
C ALA A 113 11.74 9.75 0.72
N ILE A 114 11.91 8.44 0.49
CA ILE A 114 11.10 7.39 1.12
C ILE A 114 11.98 6.53 2.03
N SER A 115 11.45 6.13 3.19
CA SER A 115 12.14 5.21 4.09
C SER A 115 12.11 3.77 3.58
N PRO A 116 12.98 2.88 4.08
CA PRO A 116 12.74 1.43 4.00
C PRO A 116 11.38 1.04 4.63
N PRO A 117 10.79 -0.11 4.23
CA PRO A 117 9.55 -0.60 4.80
C PRO A 117 9.74 -1.01 6.26
N SER A 118 8.81 -0.59 7.12
CA SER A 118 8.65 -1.11 8.48
C SER A 118 7.44 -2.04 8.52
N ILE A 119 7.66 -3.30 8.89
CA ILE A 119 6.64 -4.36 8.87
C ILE A 119 6.16 -4.63 10.29
N SER A 120 4.85 -4.84 10.45
CA SER A 120 4.24 -5.17 11.74
C SER A 120 3.05 -6.11 11.54
N THR A 121 2.83 -7.01 12.49
CA THR A 121 1.68 -7.91 12.53
C THR A 121 0.75 -7.52 13.67
N HIS A 122 -0.55 -7.57 13.42
CA HIS A 122 -1.59 -7.15 14.35
C HIS A 122 -2.67 -8.22 14.45
N ASP A 123 -3.00 -8.62 15.68
CA ASP A 123 -4.07 -9.61 15.92
C ASP A 123 -5.47 -9.01 15.76
N SER A 124 -5.59 -7.69 15.86
CA SER A 124 -6.84 -6.93 15.74
C SER A 124 -6.81 -6.02 14.51
N PRO A 125 -7.98 -5.57 14.01
CA PRO A 125 -8.02 -4.65 12.89
C PRO A 125 -7.32 -3.34 13.24
N ILE A 126 -6.48 -2.84 12.34
CA ILE A 126 -5.82 -1.55 12.56
C ILE A 126 -6.85 -0.44 12.32
N HIS A 127 -7.11 0.33 13.37
CA HIS A 127 -7.92 1.54 13.28
C HIS A 127 -7.06 2.72 12.82
N LEU A 128 -6.76 2.79 11.52
CA LEU A 128 -6.06 3.94 10.94
C LEU A 128 -7.04 5.08 10.64
N GLU A 129 -7.24 6.01 11.57
CA GLU A 129 -8.03 7.21 11.23
C GLU A 129 -7.26 8.09 10.24
N ALA A 130 -7.90 8.39 9.10
CA ALA A 130 -7.39 9.35 8.12
C ALA A 130 -7.72 10.78 8.60
N GLN A 131 -7.12 11.24 9.70
CA GLN A 131 -7.36 12.62 10.17
C GLN A 131 -6.79 13.65 9.19
N GLU A 132 -5.64 13.34 8.57
CA GLU A 132 -5.03 14.15 7.51
C GLU A 132 -4.61 13.26 6.33
N GLY A 133 -5.58 12.65 5.63
CA GLY A 133 -5.24 11.68 4.60
C GLY A 133 -6.43 11.08 3.86
N PHE A 134 -6.16 9.97 3.17
CA PHE A 134 -7.20 9.16 2.54
C PHE A 134 -6.83 7.67 2.55
N ARG A 135 -7.87 6.83 2.52
CA ARG A 135 -7.75 5.38 2.48
C ARG A 135 -8.38 4.84 1.20
N ARG A 136 -7.71 3.87 0.58
CA ARG A 136 -8.22 3.11 -0.56
C ARG A 136 -8.15 1.63 -0.27
N PHE A 137 -9.12 0.89 -0.79
CA PHE A 137 -9.08 -0.56 -0.82
C PHE A 137 -8.94 -1.00 -2.26
N TYR A 138 -8.30 -2.15 -2.43
CA TYR A 138 -8.03 -2.73 -3.74
C TYR A 138 -8.32 -4.22 -3.69
N SER A 139 -8.75 -4.77 -4.83
CA SER A 139 -9.01 -6.18 -4.99
C SER A 139 -8.23 -6.77 -6.16
N PHE A 140 -7.79 -8.01 -5.98
CA PHE A 140 -7.21 -8.84 -7.04
C PHE A 140 -7.58 -10.30 -6.76
N GLU A 141 -8.10 -11.02 -7.76
CA GLU A 141 -8.47 -12.44 -7.62
C GLU A 141 -9.37 -12.76 -6.40
N GLY A 142 -10.23 -11.81 -6.00
CA GLY A 142 -11.10 -11.94 -4.82
C GLY A 142 -10.44 -11.64 -3.47
N HIS A 143 -9.13 -11.39 -3.43
CA HIS A 143 -8.40 -10.91 -2.27
C HIS A 143 -8.52 -9.39 -2.15
N VAL A 144 -8.67 -8.87 -0.93
CA VAL A 144 -8.79 -7.43 -0.67
C VAL A 144 -7.71 -6.97 0.29
N PHE A 145 -7.07 -5.85 -0.02
CA PHE A 145 -6.12 -5.16 0.85
C PHE A 145 -6.40 -3.66 0.88
N GLY A 146 -5.81 -2.97 1.85
CA GLY A 146 -5.96 -1.54 2.00
C GLY A 146 -4.63 -0.80 1.94
N VAL A 147 -4.69 0.42 1.43
CA VAL A 147 -3.59 1.39 1.45
C VAL A 147 -4.10 2.67 2.08
N HIS A 148 -3.35 3.18 3.04
CA HIS A 148 -3.63 4.43 3.74
C HIS A 148 -2.51 5.43 3.47
N MET A 149 -2.89 6.63 3.08
CA MET A 149 -1.98 7.74 2.83
C MET A 149 -2.30 8.86 3.82
N ASN A 150 -1.33 9.22 4.66
CA ASN A 150 -1.41 10.31 5.64
C ASN A 150 -0.38 11.39 5.31
N PHE A 151 -0.71 12.68 5.48
CA PHE A 151 0.13 13.83 5.13
C PHE A 151 -0.01 15.01 6.08
#